data_AF-A0AAP0BRJ8-F1
#
_entry.id   AF-A0AAP0BRJ8-F1
#
_cell.length_a   1.000
_cell.length_b   1.000
_cell.length_c   1.000
_cell.angle_alpha   90.00
_cell.angle_beta   90.00
_cell.angle_gamma   90.00
#
_symmetry.space_group_name_H-M   'P 1'
#
loop_
_entity.id
_entity.type
_entity.pdbx_description
1 polymer ?
#
loop_
_entity_poly.entity_id
_entity_poly.type
_entity_poly.pdbx_seq_one_letter_code
_entity_poly.pdbx_strand_id
1 'polypeptide(L)'
;MKPPSLLSLTVDSALLHIACFTDLSAVPDLILVELFLKTLSAGRLTEKVLKLFVATGNEQILLFVESLNIKQILTPILPTSKLLLRTDIISSEILSSSRLLLSGCSEKF
;
A
#
# COMPACT_ATOMS: atom_id res chain seq x y z
N MET A 1 -1.72 37.51 25.68
CA MET A 1 -1.97 36.15 25.18
C MET A 1 -2.81 36.28 23.91
N LYS A 2 -2.27 35.93 22.74
CA LYS A 2 -3.05 35.98 21.49
C LYS A 2 -3.99 34.77 21.48
N PRO A 3 -5.30 34.95 21.29
CA PRO A 3 -6.21 33.81 21.21
C PRO A 3 -5.84 32.94 20.00
N PRO A 4 -5.97 31.60 20.11
CA PRO A 4 -5.73 30.72 18.99
C PRO A 4 -6.71 31.01 17.86
N SER A 5 -6.26 30.85 16.62
CA SER A 5 -7.15 30.96 15.46
C SER A 5 -8.08 29.75 15.38
N LEU A 6 -9.24 29.92 14.75
CA LEU A 6 -10.15 28.83 14.46
C LEU A 6 -9.44 27.73 13.66
N LEU A 7 -8.59 28.10 12.70
CA LEU A 7 -7.80 27.16 11.91
C LEU A 7 -6.94 26.26 12.82
N SER A 8 -6.16 26.85 13.73
CA SER A 8 -5.31 26.08 14.64
C SER A 8 -6.13 25.11 15.48
N LEU A 9 -7.24 25.57 16.06
CA LEU A 9 -8.14 24.72 16.84
C LEU A 9 -8.73 23.58 16.00
N THR A 10 -9.12 23.87 14.75
CA THR A 10 -9.64 22.86 13.83
C THR A 10 -8.60 21.80 13.51
N VAL A 11 -7.36 22.19 13.23
CA VAL A 11 -6.28 21.24 12.92
C VAL A 11 -5.90 20.42 14.14
N ASP A 12 -5.83 21.05 15.32
CA ASP A 12 -5.54 20.35 16.57
C ASP A 12 -6.67 19.36 16.94
N SER A 13 -7.93 19.73 16.69
CA SER A 13 -9.08 18.82 16.86
C SER A 13 -9.07 17.69 15.83
N ALA A 14 -8.80 18.00 14.56
CA ALA A 14 -8.70 17.01 13.49
C ALA A 14 -7.57 15.99 13.78
N LEU A 15 -6.45 16.44 14.33
CA LEU A 15 -5.35 15.58 14.76
C LEU A 15 -5.79 14.57 15.83
N LEU A 16 -6.65 14.95 16.77
CA LEU A 16 -7.17 14.04 17.80
C LEU A 16 -8.02 12.93 17.19
N HIS A 17 -8.81 13.26 16.17
CA HIS A 17 -9.78 12.36 15.53
C HIS A 17 -9.31 11.80 14.18
N ILE A 18 -8.03 11.97 13.82
CA ILE A 18 -7.50 11.65 12.49
C ILE A 18 -7.75 10.19 12.07
N ALA A 19 -7.68 9.27 13.04
CA ALA A 19 -7.89 7.83 12.81
C ALA A 19 -9.35 7.46 12.49
N CYS A 20 -10.31 8.36 12.75
CA CYS A 20 -11.73 8.14 12.49
C CYS A 20 -12.14 8.56 11.07
N PHE A 21 -11.34 9.38 10.38
CA PHE A 21 -11.64 9.77 9.01
C PHE A 21 -11.39 8.61 8.03
N THR A 22 -12.24 8.54 7.01
CA THR A 22 -12.15 7.56 5.92
C THR A 22 -11.51 8.15 4.67
N ASP A 23 -11.69 9.46 4.46
CA ASP A 23 -11.19 10.18 3.30
C ASP A 23 -10.89 11.64 3.68
N LEU A 24 -9.88 12.22 3.02
CA LEU A 24 -9.47 13.61 3.17
C LEU A 24 -9.44 14.35 1.81
N SER A 25 -9.97 13.76 0.73
CA SER A 25 -10.01 14.36 -0.61
C SER A 25 -10.69 15.73 -0.69
N ALA A 26 -11.65 16.01 0.20
CA ALA A 26 -12.37 17.27 0.26
C ALA A 26 -11.58 18.41 0.96
N VAL A 27 -10.42 18.10 1.55
CA VAL A 27 -9.62 19.06 2.31
C VAL A 27 -8.62 19.75 1.36
N PRO A 28 -8.47 21.08 1.44
CA PRO A 28 -7.46 21.79 0.65
C PRO A 28 -6.02 21.32 0.95
N ASP A 29 -5.17 21.30 -0.09
CA ASP A 29 -3.78 20.84 -0.02
C ASP A 29 -2.95 21.47 1.09
N LEU A 30 -3.08 22.79 1.29
CA LEU A 30 -2.33 23.50 2.32
C LEU A 30 -2.64 22.97 3.73
N ILE A 31 -3.91 22.67 4.00
CA ILE A 31 -4.37 22.17 5.30
C ILE A 31 -3.97 20.69 5.46
N LEU A 32 -3.99 19.91 4.38
CA LEU A 32 -3.52 18.53 4.38
C LEU A 32 -2.05 18.42 4.78
N VAL A 33 -1.19 19.25 4.19
CA VAL A 33 0.24 19.28 4.52
C VAL A 33 0.45 19.72 5.97
N GLU A 34 -0.25 20.74 6.44
CA GLU A 34 -0.16 21.19 7.84
C GLU A 34 -0.58 20.09 8.83
N LEU A 35 -1.69 19.42 8.54
CA LEU A 35 -2.22 18.33 9.36
C LEU A 35 -1.27 17.12 9.37
N PHE A 36 -0.64 16.80 8.22
CA PHE A 36 0.36 15.74 8.13
C PHE A 36 1.60 16.05 8.98
N LEU A 37 2.15 17.26 8.87
CA LEU A 37 3.32 17.69 9.67
C LEU A 37 3.04 17.69 11.18
N LYS A 38 1.85 18.14 11.60
CA LYS A 38 1.42 18.05 12.99
C LYS A 38 1.22 16.60 13.44
N THR A 39 0.73 15.73 12.56
CA THR A 39 0.59 14.29 12.84
C THR A 39 1.95 13.62 13.08
N LEU A 40 2.96 13.95 12.26
CA LEU A 40 4.33 13.48 12.44
C LEU A 40 4.92 13.98 13.76
N SER A 41 4.78 15.28 14.02
CA SER A 41 5.30 15.92 15.24
C SER A 41 4.66 15.35 16.52
N ALA A 42 3.39 14.96 16.45
CA ALA A 42 2.67 14.32 17.56
C ALA A 42 2.96 12.82 17.70
N GLY A 43 3.74 12.22 16.79
CA GLY A 43 4.04 10.79 16.81
C GLY A 43 2.81 9.88 16.59
N ARG A 44 1.74 10.41 15.98
CA ARG A 44 0.47 9.67 15.75
C ARG A 44 0.38 9.04 14.37
N LEU A 45 1.51 8.89 13.68
CA LEU A 45 1.56 8.25 12.37
C LEU A 45 1.38 6.74 12.50
N THR A 46 0.14 6.28 12.35
CA THR A 46 -0.21 4.85 12.28
C THR A 46 -0.34 4.41 10.82
N GLU A 47 -0.30 3.10 10.54
CA GLU A 47 -0.44 2.58 9.18
C GLU A 47 -1.75 3.05 8.51
N LYS A 48 -2.86 3.07 9.26
CA LYS A 48 -4.15 3.54 8.76
C LYS A 48 -4.08 5.02 8.35
N VAL A 49 -3.48 5.86 9.19
CA VAL A 49 -3.34 7.30 8.96
C VAL A 49 -2.40 7.56 7.79
N LEU A 50 -1.31 6.79 7.67
CA LEU A 50 -0.42 6.88 6.52
C LEU A 50 -1.14 6.54 5.21
N LYS A 51 -1.92 5.45 5.19
CA LYS A 51 -2.73 5.08 4.02
C LYS A 51 -3.74 6.17 3.66
N LEU A 52 -4.35 6.80 4.66
CA LEU A 52 -5.29 7.91 4.47
C LEU A 52 -4.63 9.10 3.76
N PHE A 53 -3.44 9.53 4.21
CA PHE A 53 -2.71 10.64 3.59
C PHE A 53 -2.15 10.30 2.19
N VAL A 54 -1.72 9.06 1.98
CA VAL A 54 -1.26 8.59 0.67
C VAL A 54 -2.41 8.51 -0.34
N ALA A 55 -3.62 8.12 0.12
CA ALA A 55 -4.81 8.04 -0.72
C ALA A 55 -5.24 9.40 -1.28
N THR A 56 -4.87 10.50 -0.62
CA THR A 56 -5.15 11.86 -1.10
C THR A 56 -4.32 12.22 -2.35
N GLY A 57 -3.21 11.53 -2.62
CA GLY A 57 -2.41 11.74 -3.84
C GLY A 57 -1.65 13.07 -3.89
N ASN A 58 -1.52 13.78 -2.77
CA ASN A 58 -0.81 15.05 -2.71
C ASN A 58 0.71 14.83 -2.86
N GLU A 59 1.33 15.48 -3.84
CA GLU A 59 2.74 15.29 -4.21
C GLU A 59 3.70 15.57 -3.05
N GLN A 60 3.44 16.60 -2.25
CA GLN A 60 4.31 16.96 -1.13
C GLN A 60 4.30 15.88 -0.06
N ILE A 61 3.13 15.33 0.25
CA ILE A 61 2.97 14.26 1.23
C ILE A 61 3.72 13.00 0.75
N LEU A 62 3.60 12.65 -0.54
CA LEU A 62 4.29 11.49 -1.11
C LEU A 62 5.81 11.64 -1.02
N LEU A 63 6.35 12.83 -1.35
CA LEU A 63 7.77 13.13 -1.20
C LEU A 63 8.24 13.02 0.25
N PHE A 64 7.44 13.50 1.21
CA PHE A 64 7.77 13.34 2.63
C PHE A 64 7.81 11.86 3.04
N VAL A 65 6.83 11.05 2.62
CA VAL A 65 6.80 9.61 2.92
C VAL A 65 8.01 8.89 2.34
N GLU A 66 8.41 9.23 1.12
CA GLU A 66 9.62 8.70 0.49
C GLU A 66 10.88 9.12 1.25
N SER A 67 10.99 10.39 1.63
CA SER A 67 12.13 10.92 2.40
C SER A 67 12.28 10.29 3.79
N LEU A 68 11.16 9.90 4.40
CA LEU A 68 11.13 9.18 5.68
C LEU A 68 11.51 7.70 5.52
N ASN A 69 11.79 7.25 4.29
CA ASN A 69 12.21 5.90 3.92
C ASN A 69 11.24 4.82 4.46
N ILE A 70 9.95 5.15 4.55
CA ILE A 70 8.92 4.26 5.06
C ILE A 70 8.64 3.20 4.00
N LYS A 71 9.24 2.02 4.17
CA LYS A 71 8.95 0.85 3.34
C LYS A 71 7.70 0.17 3.88
N GLN A 72 6.63 0.06 3.09
CA GLN A 72 5.57 -0.90 3.39
C GLN A 72 6.21 -2.30 3.39
N ILE A 73 6.34 -2.90 4.57
CA ILE A 73 6.84 -4.26 4.72
C ILE A 73 5.73 -5.18 4.21
N LEU A 74 5.77 -5.51 2.91
CA LEU A 74 4.90 -6.51 2.29
C LEU A 74 5.42 -7.94 2.51
N THR A 75 6.60 -8.11 3.09
CA THR A 75 7.16 -9.43 3.38
C THR A 75 6.70 -9.91 4.75
N PRO A 76 5.82 -10.93 4.83
CA PRO A 76 5.56 -11.60 6.10
C PRO A 76 6.89 -12.09 6.68
N ILE A 77 7.09 -11.87 7.99
CA ILE A 77 8.30 -12.25 8.74
C ILE A 77 8.50 -13.78 8.73
N LEU A 78 7.50 -14.52 8.26
CA LEU A 78 7.57 -15.95 8.05
C LEU A 78 7.17 -16.28 6.60
N PRO A 79 8.05 -16.93 5.82
CA PRO A 79 7.63 -17.58 4.58
C PRO A 79 6.64 -18.69 4.94
N THR A 80 5.37 -18.52 4.64
CA THR A 80 4.40 -19.63 4.51
C THR A 80 4.61 -20.41 3.20
N SER A 81 5.79 -20.35 2.61
CA SER A 81 6.17 -21.27 1.55
C SER A 81 6.63 -22.58 2.20
N LYS A 82 5.90 -23.68 1.95
CA LYS A 82 6.22 -25.11 2.23
C LYS A 82 5.45 -25.83 3.35
N LEU A 83 4.14 -25.60 3.52
CA LEU A 83 3.25 -26.57 4.17
C LEU A 83 2.07 -27.05 3.30
N LEU A 84 2.10 -26.83 1.98
CA LEU A 84 1.36 -27.70 1.06
C LEU A 84 2.33 -28.76 0.54
N LEU A 85 2.33 -29.86 1.28
CA LEU A 85 2.90 -31.13 0.90
C LEU A 85 2.31 -31.59 -0.44
N ARG A 86 3.17 -31.74 -1.44
CA ARG A 86 3.33 -33.01 -2.17
C ARG A 86 2.04 -33.71 -2.62
N THR A 87 1.26 -33.08 -3.49
CA THR A 87 0.49 -33.74 -4.55
C THR A 87 0.33 -32.71 -5.66
N ASP A 88 1.06 -32.85 -6.77
CA ASP A 88 0.85 -32.19 -8.08
C ASP A 88 2.07 -32.37 -9.00
N ILE A 89 3.16 -32.98 -8.49
CA ILE A 89 4.14 -33.68 -9.34
C ILE A 89 3.43 -34.92 -9.88
N ILE A 90 2.76 -34.80 -11.03
CA ILE A 90 2.53 -35.84 -12.07
C ILE A 90 1.77 -35.25 -13.28
N SER A 91 1.12 -34.08 -13.20
CA SER A 91 0.19 -33.67 -14.28
C SER A 91 0.74 -32.75 -15.38
N SER A 92 1.99 -32.26 -15.33
CA SER A 92 2.54 -31.39 -16.38
C SER A 92 3.65 -32.01 -17.25
N GLU A 93 4.26 -33.13 -16.85
CA GLU A 93 5.24 -33.84 -17.70
C GLU A 93 4.61 -34.83 -18.70
N ILE A 94 3.34 -35.22 -18.52
CA ILE A 94 2.66 -36.16 -19.45
C ILE A 94 2.06 -35.45 -20.68
N LEU A 95 1.82 -34.13 -20.62
CA LEU A 95 1.27 -33.38 -21.78
C LEU A 95 2.34 -32.78 -22.73
N SER A 96 3.62 -32.76 -22.33
CA SER A 96 4.72 -32.31 -23.20
C SER A 96 5.35 -33.46 -24.00
N SER A 97 5.41 -34.67 -23.43
CA SER A 97 5.96 -35.86 -24.11
C SER A 97 5.01 -36.51 -25.13
N SER A 98 3.75 -36.10 -25.20
CA SER A 98 2.78 -36.62 -26.18
C SER A 98 2.66 -35.76 -27.45
N ARG A 99 3.26 -34.56 -27.50
CA ARG A 99 3.24 -33.67 -28.69
C ARG A 99 4.37 -33.90 -29.69
N LEU A 100 5.38 -34.72 -29.35
CA LEU A 100 6.54 -34.97 -30.20
C LEU A 100 6.49 -36.31 -30.97
N LEU A 101 5.37 -37.07 -30.90
CA LEU A 101 5.25 -38.37 -31.58
C LEU A 101 4.10 -38.49 -32.60
N LEU A 102 3.44 -37.40 -33.00
CA LEU A 102 2.34 -37.45 -33.99
C LEU A 102 2.38 -36.37 -35.10
N SER A 103 3.51 -35.74 -35.41
CA SER A 103 3.62 -34.86 -36.60
C SER A 103 4.63 -35.33 -37.66
N GLY A 104 4.99 -36.61 -37.64
CA GLY A 104 5.85 -37.24 -38.65
C GLY A 104 5.18 -38.43 -39.31
N CYS A 105 4.16 -38.19 -40.16
CA CYS A 105 3.72 -39.08 -41.25
C CYS A 105 2.53 -38.47 -42.01
N SER A 106 2.79 -37.81 -43.15
CA SER A 106 2.06 -38.13 -44.39
C SER A 106 2.78 -37.52 -45.59
N GLU A 107 3.46 -38.40 -46.30
CA GLU A 107 3.83 -38.31 -47.71
C GLU A 107 2.56 -38.41 -48.59
N LYS A 108 2.70 -38.03 -49.88
CA LYS A 108 1.75 -38.05 -51.03
C LYS A 108 0.96 -36.73 -51.17
N PHE A 109 1.17 -35.90 -52.20
CA PHE A 109 1.45 -36.15 -53.62
C PHE A 109 2.67 -35.38 -54.17
#